data_AF-D7IZ94-F1
#
_entry.id   AF-D7IZ94-F1
#
_cell.length_a   1.000
_cell.length_b   1.000
_cell.length_c   1.000
_cell.angle_alpha   90.00
_cell.angle_beta   90.00
_cell.angle_gamma   90.00
#
_symmetry.space_group_name_H-M   'P 1'
#
loop_
_entity.id
_entity.type
_entity.pdbx_description
1 polymer ?
#
loop_
_entity_poly.entity_id
_entity_poly.type
_entity_poly.pdbx_seq_one_letter_code
_entity_poly.pdbx_strand_id
1 'polypeptide(L)'
;MTLDVLNAIILKAFTRQERRLTMAIVTVQDIYRCDSCKAASDELGRGCKHGMLFPLMLIMGNFTECMNYEFDAEKVKLQLKRKEAK
;
A
#
# COMPACT_ATOMS: atom_id res chain seq x y z
N MET A 1 -9.01 -10.90 -12.97
CA MET A 1 -8.91 -9.49 -12.52
C MET A 1 -10.06 -8.75 -13.20
N THR A 2 -11.09 -8.33 -12.47
CA THR A 2 -12.23 -7.61 -13.09
C THR A 2 -11.82 -6.19 -13.47
N LEU A 3 -12.48 -5.60 -14.47
CA LEU A 3 -12.18 -4.25 -14.95
C LEU A 3 -12.16 -3.22 -13.78
N ASP A 4 -13.02 -3.41 -12.79
CA ASP A 4 -13.11 -2.55 -11.59
C ASP A 4 -11.85 -2.63 -10.71
N VAL A 5 -11.25 -3.83 -10.56
CA VAL A 5 -10.02 -4.01 -9.78
C VAL A 5 -8.83 -3.44 -10.52
N LEU A 6 -8.79 -3.57 -11.85
CA LEU A 6 -7.73 -2.98 -12.67
C LEU A 6 -7.80 -1.44 -12.62
N ASN A 7 -9.00 -0.88 -12.76
CA ASN A 7 -9.22 0.56 -12.62
C ASN A 7 -8.88 1.05 -11.20
N ALA A 8 -9.21 0.29 -10.16
CA ALA A 8 -8.83 0.58 -8.78
C ALA A 8 -7.31 0.60 -8.56
N ILE A 9 -6.58 -0.36 -9.14
CA ILE A 9 -5.12 -0.40 -9.10
C ILE A 9 -4.53 0.82 -9.82
N ILE A 10 -5.05 1.17 -11.00
CA ILE A 10 -4.60 2.32 -11.78
C ILE A 10 -4.88 3.62 -11.02
N LEU A 11 -6.07 3.80 -10.43
CA LEU A 11 -6.42 4.96 -9.61
C LEU A 11 -5.55 5.06 -8.35
N LYS A 12 -5.25 3.94 -7.68
CA LYS A 12 -4.31 3.93 -6.56
C LYS A 12 -2.88 4.27 -6.98
N ALA A 13 -2.44 3.77 -8.12
CA ALA A 13 -1.14 4.11 -8.69
C ALA A 13 -1.09 5.61 -9.05
N PHE A 14 -2.16 6.16 -9.61
CA PHE A 14 -2.28 7.57 -9.97
C PHE A 14 -2.30 8.48 -8.73
N THR A 15 -3.12 8.17 -7.71
CA THR A 15 -3.12 8.92 -6.43
C THR A 15 -1.80 8.80 -5.68
N ARG A 16 -1.07 7.68 -5.83
CA ARG A 16 0.31 7.53 -5.32
C ARG A 16 1.30 8.37 -6.13
N GLN A 17 1.09 8.52 -7.45
CA GLN A 17 1.90 9.38 -8.32
C GLN A 17 1.69 10.87 -8.02
N GLU A 18 0.45 11.32 -7.77
CA GLU A 18 0.18 12.70 -7.34
C GLU A 18 0.78 13.03 -5.96
N ARG A 19 0.73 12.09 -4.99
CA ARG A 19 1.45 12.24 -3.70
C ARG A 19 2.97 12.36 -3.86
N ARG A 20 3.53 11.89 -4.98
CA ARG A 20 4.97 11.94 -5.27
C ARG A 20 5.43 13.30 -5.81
N LEU A 21 4.51 14.10 -6.36
CA LEU A 21 4.78 15.41 -6.99
C LEU A 21 4.64 16.58 -6.01
N THR A 22 3.85 16.43 -4.95
CA THR A 22 3.93 17.30 -3.78
C THR A 22 5.03 16.74 -2.87
N MET A 23 5.79 17.58 -2.15
CA MET A 23 6.81 17.12 -1.18
C MET A 23 6.17 16.38 0.02
N ALA A 24 5.50 15.26 -0.24
CA ALA A 24 4.96 14.40 0.78
C ALA A 24 6.09 13.53 1.32
N ILE A 25 6.18 13.45 2.64
CA ILE A 25 7.03 12.50 3.35
C ILE A 25 6.74 11.12 2.76
N VAL A 26 7.71 10.52 2.07
CA VAL A 26 7.59 9.17 1.54
C VAL A 26 7.59 8.23 2.75
N THR A 27 6.42 7.71 3.09
CA THR A 27 6.28 6.83 4.24
C THR A 27 6.76 5.43 3.88
N VAL A 28 7.15 4.65 4.89
CA VAL A 28 7.48 3.22 4.75
C VAL A 28 6.34 2.45 4.06
N GLN A 29 5.10 2.84 4.33
CA GLN A 29 3.90 2.26 3.75
C GLN A 29 3.82 2.54 2.26
N ASP A 30 4.16 3.77 1.85
CA ASP A 30 4.23 4.11 0.43
C ASP A 30 5.38 3.38 -0.25
N ILE A 31 6.57 3.25 0.34
CA ILE A 31 7.70 2.52 -0.28
C ILE A 31 7.30 1.07 -0.58
N TYR A 32 6.80 0.36 0.43
CA TYR A 32 6.52 -1.07 0.35
C TYR A 32 5.06 -1.42 0.04
N ARG A 33 4.24 -0.43 -0.32
CA ARG A 33 2.82 -0.60 -0.71
C ARG A 33 1.98 -1.30 0.37
N CYS A 34 2.24 -1.03 1.65
CA CYS A 34 1.57 -1.74 2.75
C CYS A 34 0.06 -1.47 2.81
N ASP A 35 -0.40 -0.35 2.26
CA ASP A 35 -1.81 0.03 2.19
C ASP A 35 -2.65 -0.92 1.31
N SER A 36 -2.03 -1.65 0.38
CA SER A 36 -2.65 -2.69 -0.46
C SER A 36 -2.13 -4.10 -0.21
N CYS A 37 -1.28 -4.29 0.81
CA CYS A 37 -0.68 -5.58 1.12
C CYS A 37 -1.57 -6.42 2.06
N LYS A 38 -1.71 -7.73 1.78
CA LYS A 38 -2.36 -8.72 2.65
C LYS A 38 -1.64 -8.95 3.98
N ALA A 39 -0.32 -8.79 3.96
CA ALA A 39 0.54 -8.95 5.13
C ALA A 39 0.50 -7.75 6.07
N ALA A 40 -0.20 -6.67 5.72
CA ALA A 40 -0.44 -5.58 6.66
C ALA A 40 -1.35 -6.04 7.80
N SER A 41 -1.08 -5.51 8.99
CA SER A 41 -1.89 -5.85 10.17
C SER A 41 -3.25 -5.15 10.17
N ASP A 42 -3.35 -3.98 9.52
CA ASP A 42 -4.59 -3.25 9.41
C ASP A 42 -4.93 -2.79 7.97
N GLU A 43 -6.13 -2.23 7.86
CA GLU A 43 -6.69 -1.74 6.60
C GLU A 43 -5.90 -0.57 6.00
N LEU A 44 -5.13 0.19 6.79
CA LEU A 44 -4.35 1.34 6.31
C LEU A 44 -2.90 0.98 5.99
N GLY A 45 -2.48 -0.26 6.25
CA GLY A 45 -1.10 -0.68 6.03
C GLY A 45 -0.17 -0.36 7.21
N ARG A 46 -0.70 -0.14 8.41
CA ARG A 46 0.09 0.04 9.64
C ARG A 46 0.39 -1.32 10.25
N GLY A 47 1.66 -1.57 10.53
CA GLY A 47 2.15 -2.86 11.02
C GLY A 47 2.22 -3.93 9.94
N CYS A 48 3.13 -4.89 10.13
CA CYS A 48 3.29 -6.05 9.26
C CYS A 48 3.15 -7.34 10.07
N LYS A 49 2.46 -8.34 9.51
CA LYS A 49 2.31 -9.69 10.08
C LYS A 49 3.64 -10.45 10.16
N HIS A 50 4.63 -10.06 9.37
CA HIS A 50 6.01 -10.55 9.48
C HIS A 50 6.79 -9.90 10.64
N GLY A 51 6.18 -8.98 11.38
CA GLY A 51 6.76 -8.28 12.54
C GLY A 51 6.72 -6.76 12.39
N MET A 52 6.57 -6.04 13.52
CA MET A 52 6.52 -4.57 13.50
C MET A 52 7.83 -3.92 13.02
N LEU A 53 8.97 -4.56 13.26
CA LEU A 53 10.29 -4.09 12.83
C LEU A 53 10.67 -4.54 11.41
N PHE A 54 9.87 -5.41 10.78
CA PHE A 54 10.16 -5.93 9.45
C PHE A 54 10.35 -4.82 8.40
N PRO A 55 9.51 -3.76 8.34
CA PRO A 55 9.73 -2.68 7.39
C PRO A 55 11.02 -1.87 7.65
N LEU A 56 11.47 -1.77 8.91
CA LEU A 56 12.76 -1.14 9.24
C LEU A 56 13.93 -1.98 8.72
N MET A 57 13.86 -3.31 8.86
CA MET A 57 14.87 -4.23 8.32
C MET A 57 15.02 -4.08 6.80
N LEU A 58 13.90 -3.91 6.07
CA LEU A 58 13.94 -3.67 4.62
C LEU A 58 14.68 -2.37 4.26
N ILE A 59 14.46 -1.31 5.03
CA ILE A 59 15.15 -0.02 4.84
C ILE A 59 16.64 -0.17 5.12
N MET A 60 17.00 -0.79 6.23
CA MET A 60 18.41 -1.02 6.59
C MET A 60 19.14 -1.91 5.58
N GLY A 61 18.42 -2.85 4.95
CA GLY A 61 18.92 -3.68 3.87
C GLY A 61 18.95 -3.01 2.50
N ASN A 62 18.58 -1.73 2.40
CA ASN A 62 18.46 -0.98 1.14
C ASN A 62 17.55 -1.65 0.09
N PHE A 63 16.53 -2.39 0.53
CA PHE A 63 15.57 -2.99 -0.39
C PHE A 63 14.59 -1.93 -0.88
N THR A 64 14.43 -1.83 -2.20
CA THR A 64 13.47 -0.88 -2.80
C THR A 64 12.04 -1.41 -2.82
N GLU A 65 11.86 -2.73 -2.63
CA GLU A 65 10.58 -3.42 -2.65
C GLU A 65 10.51 -4.50 -1.55
N CYS A 66 9.29 -4.84 -1.13
CA CYS A 66 9.07 -5.88 -0.13
C CYS A 66 8.87 -7.23 -0.83
N MET A 67 9.69 -8.22 -0.47
CA MET A 67 9.62 -9.56 -1.07
C MET A 67 8.43 -10.40 -0.62
N ASN A 68 7.83 -10.04 0.51
CA ASN A 68 6.63 -10.69 1.03
C ASN A 68 5.35 -9.90 0.67
N TYR A 69 5.42 -9.04 -0.35
CA TYR A 69 4.27 -8.27 -0.79
C TYR A 69 3.28 -9.16 -1.54
N GLU A 70 2.06 -9.23 -1.02
CA GLU A 70 0.93 -9.82 -1.72
C GLU A 70 -0.20 -8.81 -1.81
N PHE A 71 -0.71 -8.60 -3.02
CA PHE A 71 -1.81 -7.67 -3.25
C PHE A 71 -3.13 -8.20 -2.68
N ASP A 72 -3.82 -7.35 -1.92
CA ASP A 72 -5.15 -7.59 -1.37
C ASP A 72 -6.19 -6.76 -2.13
N ALA A 73 -6.89 -7.40 -3.06
CA ALA A 73 -7.92 -6.74 -3.86
C ALA A 73 -9.13 -6.32 -3.02
N GLU A 74 -9.51 -7.09 -2.00
CA GLU A 74 -10.68 -6.80 -1.17
C GLU A 74 -10.43 -5.59 -0.27
N LYS A 75 -9.22 -5.50 0.31
CA LYS A 75 -8.76 -4.32 1.05
C LYS A 75 -8.83 -3.04 0.22
N VAL A 76 -8.39 -3.10 -1.04
CA VAL A 76 -8.41 -1.96 -1.95
C VAL A 76 -9.84 -1.53 -2.28
N LYS A 77 -10.73 -2.49 -2.57
CA LYS A 77 -12.16 -2.20 -2.81
C LYS A 77 -12.81 -1.54 -1.60
N LEU A 78 -12.53 -2.02 -0.39
CA LEU A 78 -13.10 -1.46 0.84
C LEU A 78 -12.69 0.00 1.05
N GLN A 79 -11.42 0.32 0.81
CA GLN A 79 -10.92 1.69 0.90
C GLN A 79 -11.55 2.62 -0.13
N LEU A 80 -11.82 2.14 -1.34
CA LEU A 80 -12.51 2.92 -2.38
C LEU A 80 -13.95 3.23 -1.97
N LYS A 81 -14.71 2.23 -1.52
CA LYS A 81 -16.08 2.44 -1.01
C LYS A 81 -16.13 3.48 0.11
N ARG A 82 -15.14 3.50 1.00
CA ARG A 82 -15.05 4.52 2.07
C ARG A 82 -14.69 5.91 1.57
N LYS A 83 -13.95 6.03 0.46
CA LYS A 83 -13.66 7.32 -0.17
C LYS A 83 -14.88 7.88 -0.90
N GLU A 84 -15.67 7.01 -1.52
CA GLU A 84 -16.92 7.40 -2.19
C GLU A 84 -18.03 7.77 -1.21
N ALA A 85 -18.01 7.19 0.00
CA ALA A 85 -18.95 7.50 1.07
C ALA A 85 -18.60 8.77 1.88
N LYS A 86 -17.49 9.46 1.55
CA LYS A 86 -17.02 10.69 2.20
C LYS A 86 -17.09 11.86 1.24
#